data_AF-A0A0B7H0H7-F1
#
_entry.id   AF-A0A0B7H0H7-F1
#
_cell.length_a   1.000
_cell.length_b   1.000
_cell.length_c   1.000
_cell.angle_alpha   90.00
_cell.angle_beta   90.00
_cell.angle_gamma   90.00
#
_symmetry.space_group_name_H-M   'P 1'
#
loop_
_entity.id
_entity.type
_entity.pdbx_description
1 polymer ?
#
loop_
_entity_poly.entity_id
_entity_poly.type
_entity_poly.pdbx_seq_one_letter_code
_entity_poly.pdbx_strand_id
1 'polypeptide(L)'
;MDNFKKVENIDEKLEKIETLYTISAYLRSAIKEKDNRINEISQKTLQIRQKSRGKSKKIDFEALDKLKNVTIEDFLKTLPLEEVIKYKSCKAKAAHIGKFIHNFDALCEDITKKELISLRQIGEKVFKIINVPLHEIEELQILQEKLLAQHREFESEVNFYKAKFREFENQSKVILST
;
A
#
# COMPACT_ATOMS: atom_id res chain seq x y z
N MET A 1 -21.18 -44.57 89.00
CA MET A 1 -20.99 -44.46 87.55
C MET A 1 -21.94 -43.39 87.08
N ASP A 2 -21.49 -42.14 87.09
CA ASP A 2 -21.99 -41.02 86.28
C ASP A 2 -21.19 -39.78 86.66
N ASN A 3 -20.36 -39.30 85.73
CA ASN A 3 -19.40 -38.22 85.95
C ASN A 3 -19.93 -36.93 85.31
N PHE A 4 -21.20 -36.59 85.57
CA PHE A 4 -21.83 -35.39 85.02
C PHE A 4 -21.23 -34.14 85.70
N LYS A 5 -20.23 -33.55 85.04
CA LYS A 5 -19.72 -32.22 85.38
C LYS A 5 -20.68 -31.17 84.83
N LYS A 6 -21.15 -30.28 85.69
CA LYS A 6 -21.93 -29.10 85.31
C LYS A 6 -21.07 -28.25 84.37
N VAL A 7 -21.52 -28.07 83.13
CA VAL A 7 -20.83 -27.22 82.17
C VAL A 7 -21.24 -25.79 82.46
N GLU A 8 -20.33 -25.02 83.05
CA GLU A 8 -20.51 -23.58 83.24
C GLU A 8 -20.14 -22.82 81.96
N ASN A 9 -20.79 -21.67 81.75
CA ASN A 9 -20.71 -20.81 80.57
C ASN A 9 -20.94 -21.55 79.24
N ILE A 10 -22.13 -22.15 79.11
CA ILE A 10 -22.56 -22.85 77.88
C ILE A 10 -22.67 -21.86 76.71
N ASP A 11 -23.18 -20.65 76.95
CA ASP A 11 -23.39 -19.62 75.93
C ASP A 11 -22.07 -19.18 75.29
N GLU A 12 -21.05 -18.84 76.09
CA GLU A 12 -19.71 -18.47 75.56
C GLU A 12 -19.05 -19.61 74.78
N LYS A 13 -19.28 -20.87 75.17
CA LYS A 13 -18.74 -22.03 74.46
C LYS A 13 -19.44 -22.26 73.14
N LEU A 14 -20.77 -22.07 73.09
CA LEU A 14 -21.54 -22.14 71.85
C LEU A 14 -21.11 -21.04 70.88
N GLU A 15 -20.93 -19.81 71.36
CA GLU A 15 -20.48 -18.66 70.56
C GLU A 15 -19.06 -18.89 69.99
N LYS A 16 -18.15 -19.48 70.78
CA LYS A 16 -16.82 -19.91 70.30
C LYS A 16 -16.90 -21.01 69.24
N ILE A 17 -17.81 -21.96 69.38
CA ILE A 17 -18.01 -23.03 68.40
C ILE A 17 -18.58 -22.47 67.10
N GLU A 18 -19.57 -21.58 67.19
CA GLU A 18 -20.19 -20.92 66.04
C GLU A 18 -19.18 -20.07 65.25
N THR A 19 -18.37 -19.27 65.96
CA THR A 19 -17.30 -18.47 65.33
C THR A 19 -16.26 -19.36 64.65
N LEU A 20 -15.82 -20.44 65.28
CA LEU A 20 -14.91 -21.41 64.67
C LEU A 20 -15.53 -22.09 63.42
N TYR A 21 -16.82 -22.46 63.48
CA TYR A 21 -17.52 -23.04 62.34
C TYR A 21 -17.64 -22.04 61.19
N THR A 22 -17.94 -20.78 61.48
CA THR A 22 -18.03 -19.70 60.51
C THR A 22 -16.69 -19.46 59.82
N ILE A 23 -15.61 -19.39 60.58
CA ILE A 23 -14.24 -19.29 60.04
C ILE A 23 -13.93 -20.50 59.17
N SER A 24 -14.29 -21.71 59.61
CA SER A 24 -14.04 -22.94 58.84
C SER A 24 -14.80 -22.96 57.51
N ALA A 25 -16.02 -22.42 57.47
CA ALA A 25 -16.85 -22.35 56.28
C ALA A 25 -16.31 -21.30 55.30
N TYR A 26 -15.88 -20.14 55.83
CA TYR A 26 -15.22 -19.11 55.07
C TYR A 26 -13.93 -19.63 54.41
N LEU A 27 -13.04 -20.26 55.19
CA LEU A 27 -11.78 -20.80 54.69
C LEU A 27 -12.00 -21.86 53.60
N ARG A 28 -12.95 -22.78 53.78
CA ARG A 28 -13.31 -23.77 52.76
C ARG A 28 -13.81 -23.13 51.47
N SER A 29 -14.63 -22.10 51.59
CA SER A 29 -15.16 -21.35 50.43
C SER A 29 -14.05 -20.59 49.71
N ALA A 30 -13.16 -19.94 50.45
CA ALA A 30 -12.02 -19.21 49.89
C ALA A 30 -11.03 -20.13 49.18
N ILE A 31 -10.75 -21.32 49.72
CA ILE A 31 -9.90 -22.32 49.07
C ILE A 31 -10.52 -22.77 47.75
N LYS A 32 -11.82 -23.09 47.75
CA LYS A 32 -12.55 -23.50 46.55
C LYS A 32 -12.52 -22.42 45.46
N GLU A 33 -12.74 -21.18 45.84
CA GLU A 33 -12.69 -20.03 44.91
C GLU A 33 -11.29 -19.81 44.34
N LYS A 34 -10.25 -19.94 45.17
CA LYS A 34 -8.85 -19.87 44.71
C LYS A 34 -8.56 -20.94 43.66
N ASP A 35 -8.97 -22.18 43.90
CA ASP A 35 -8.75 -23.29 42.98
C ASP A 35 -9.53 -23.11 41.66
N ASN A 36 -10.75 -22.57 41.71
CA ASN A 36 -11.51 -22.19 40.52
C ASN A 36 -10.75 -21.15 39.67
N ARG A 37 -10.26 -20.07 40.29
CA ARG A 37 -9.51 -19.01 39.59
C ARG A 37 -8.22 -19.53 38.97
N ILE A 38 -7.51 -20.41 39.66
CA ILE A 38 -6.29 -21.04 39.12
C ILE A 38 -6.63 -21.85 37.86
N ASN A 39 -7.71 -22.63 37.90
CA ASN A 39 -8.16 -23.41 36.75
C ASN A 39 -8.55 -22.52 35.56
N GLU A 40 -9.26 -21.42 35.79
CA GLU A 40 -9.59 -20.46 34.73
C GLU A 40 -8.35 -19.86 34.07
N ILE A 41 -7.37 -19.43 34.87
CA ILE A 41 -6.11 -18.85 34.37
C ILE A 41 -5.32 -19.90 33.57
N SER A 42 -5.26 -21.14 34.07
CA SER A 42 -4.59 -22.25 33.40
C SER A 42 -5.20 -22.52 32.01
N GLN A 43 -6.53 -22.56 31.92
CA GLN A 43 -7.25 -22.73 30.65
C GLN A 43 -7.00 -21.57 29.68
N LYS A 44 -7.07 -20.32 30.15
CA LYS A 44 -6.76 -19.14 29.32
C LYS A 44 -5.32 -19.18 28.79
N THR A 45 -4.37 -19.57 29.63
CA THR A 45 -2.96 -19.68 29.26
C THR A 45 -2.73 -20.75 28.20
N LEU A 46 -3.39 -21.91 28.32
CA LEU A 46 -3.35 -22.98 27.34
C LEU A 46 -3.91 -22.53 25.99
N GLN A 47 -5.06 -21.84 25.98
CA GLN A 47 -5.65 -21.31 24.75
C GLN A 47 -4.74 -20.30 24.05
N ILE A 48 -4.09 -19.40 24.80
CA ILE A 48 -3.13 -18.44 24.23
C ILE A 48 -1.94 -19.18 23.60
N ARG A 49 -1.39 -20.18 24.30
CA ARG A 49 -0.27 -20.99 23.81
C ARG A 49 -0.63 -21.80 22.55
N GLN A 50 -1.86 -22.31 22.47
CA GLN A 50 -2.35 -22.99 21.26
C GLN A 50 -2.53 -22.01 20.10
N LYS A 51 -3.11 -20.82 20.36
CA LYS A 51 -3.25 -19.75 19.36
C LYS A 51 -1.90 -19.25 18.84
N SER A 52 -0.88 -19.15 19.69
CA SER A 52 0.46 -18.73 19.26
C SER A 52 1.17 -19.83 18.45
N ARG A 53 1.03 -21.10 18.83
CA ARG A 53 1.54 -22.24 18.03
C ARG A 53 0.86 -22.38 16.67
N GLY A 54 -0.43 -22.08 16.55
CA GLY A 54 -1.16 -22.09 15.28
C GLY A 54 -0.89 -20.88 14.37
N LYS A 55 -0.23 -19.83 14.88
CA LYS A 55 0.06 -18.58 14.17
C LYS A 55 1.53 -18.36 13.84
N SER A 56 2.36 -19.39 13.81
CA SER A 56 3.62 -19.29 13.05
C SER A 56 3.25 -19.31 11.56
N LYS A 57 2.82 -18.16 11.01
CA LYS A 57 2.93 -17.95 9.57
C LYS A 57 4.38 -18.27 9.23
N LYS A 58 4.61 -19.27 8.37
CA LYS A 58 5.94 -19.46 7.76
C LYS A 58 6.40 -18.07 7.32
N ILE A 59 7.64 -17.71 7.65
CA ILE A 59 8.25 -16.50 7.11
C ILE A 59 8.05 -16.57 5.60
N ASP A 60 7.32 -15.61 5.05
CA ASP A 60 7.07 -15.55 3.62
C ASP A 60 8.37 -15.09 2.96
N PHE A 61 9.20 -16.07 2.60
CA PHE A 61 10.47 -15.82 1.93
C PHE A 61 10.27 -15.13 0.57
N GLU A 62 9.09 -15.24 -0.05
CA GLU A 62 8.79 -14.55 -1.31
C GLU A 62 8.59 -13.05 -1.09
N ALA A 63 7.93 -12.67 0.00
CA ALA A 63 7.83 -11.26 0.43
C ALA A 63 9.20 -10.69 0.85
N LEU A 64 10.07 -11.49 1.47
CA LEU A 64 11.45 -11.10 1.77
C LEU A 64 12.31 -10.95 0.51
N ASP A 65 12.13 -11.81 -0.50
CA ASP A 65 12.89 -11.69 -1.74
C ASP A 65 12.45 -10.47 -2.57
N LYS A 66 11.18 -10.06 -2.47
CA LYS A 66 10.70 -8.79 -3.03
C LYS A 66 11.38 -7.56 -2.41
N LEU A 67 11.81 -7.63 -1.15
CA LEU A 67 12.60 -6.56 -0.51
C LEU A 67 14.02 -6.42 -1.07
N LYS A 68 14.57 -7.44 -1.77
CA LYS A 68 15.87 -7.30 -2.44
C LYS A 68 15.79 -6.43 -3.70
N ASN A 69 14.63 -6.39 -4.35
CA ASN A 69 14.45 -5.70 -5.62
C ASN A 69 13.69 -4.39 -5.40
N VAL A 70 14.43 -3.35 -5.03
CA VAL A 70 13.89 -1.99 -4.92
C VAL A 70 13.33 -1.55 -6.27
N THR A 71 12.07 -1.11 -6.29
CA THR A 71 11.44 -0.57 -7.50
C THR A 71 11.56 0.96 -7.56
N ILE A 72 11.37 1.55 -8.75
CA ILE A 72 11.31 3.02 -8.91
C ILE A 72 10.21 3.61 -8.02
N GLU A 73 9.09 2.91 -7.82
CA GLU A 73 8.01 3.39 -6.95
C GLU A 73 8.42 3.46 -5.49
N ASP A 74 9.29 2.56 -5.03
CA ASP A 74 9.81 2.58 -3.67
C ASP A 74 10.80 3.73 -3.47
N PHE A 75 11.62 4.02 -4.48
CA PHE A 75 12.48 5.21 -4.49
C PHE A 75 11.66 6.51 -4.51
N LEU A 76 10.56 6.58 -5.26
CA LEU A 76 9.71 7.77 -5.25
C LEU A 76 9.08 8.02 -3.86
N LYS A 77 8.89 7.00 -3.03
CA LYS A 77 8.37 7.18 -1.66
C LYS A 77 9.40 7.82 -0.71
N THR A 78 10.69 7.76 -1.04
CA THR A 78 11.75 8.38 -0.20
C THR A 78 11.98 9.86 -0.55
N LEU A 79 11.50 10.30 -1.71
CA LEU A 79 11.61 11.68 -2.17
C LEU A 79 10.49 12.57 -1.61
N PRO A 80 10.74 13.89 -1.48
CA PRO A 80 9.70 14.85 -1.15
C PRO A 80 8.61 14.89 -2.23
N LEU A 81 7.38 15.24 -1.82
CA LEU A 81 6.19 15.23 -2.69
C LEU A 81 6.38 16.06 -3.96
N GLU A 82 7.06 17.20 -3.86
CA GLU A 82 7.34 18.10 -4.99
C GLU A 82 8.15 17.42 -6.10
N GLU A 83 9.20 16.68 -5.74
CA GLU A 83 10.04 15.95 -6.69
C GLU A 83 9.28 14.78 -7.33
N VAL A 84 8.42 14.10 -6.57
CA VAL A 84 7.57 13.02 -7.09
C VAL A 84 6.58 13.56 -8.12
N ILE A 85 5.94 14.69 -7.83
CA ILE A 85 5.04 15.36 -8.76
C ILE A 85 5.80 15.79 -10.01
N LYS A 86 7.00 16.36 -9.87
CA LYS A 86 7.84 16.78 -10.99
C LYS A 86 8.19 15.60 -11.89
N TYR A 87 8.70 14.50 -11.32
CA TYR A 87 9.03 13.29 -12.07
C TYR A 87 7.82 12.72 -12.83
N LYS A 88 6.68 12.54 -12.14
CA LYS A 88 5.46 12.00 -12.76
C LYS A 88 4.94 12.91 -13.87
N SER A 89 4.99 14.23 -13.66
CA SER A 89 4.57 15.23 -14.64
C SER A 89 5.46 15.22 -15.88
N CYS A 90 6.79 15.24 -15.71
CA CYS A 90 7.75 15.18 -16.81
C CYS A 90 7.61 13.86 -17.58
N LYS A 91 7.45 12.72 -16.88
CA LYS A 91 7.21 11.41 -17.52
C LYS A 91 5.93 11.40 -18.35
N ALA A 92 4.84 11.94 -17.83
CA ALA A 92 3.57 12.02 -18.56
C ALA A 92 3.67 12.93 -19.78
N LYS A 93 4.29 14.11 -19.63
CA LYS A 93 4.51 15.08 -20.72
C LYS A 93 5.40 14.50 -21.82
N ALA A 94 6.54 13.89 -21.46
CA ALA A 94 7.42 13.22 -22.41
C ALA A 94 6.67 12.12 -23.17
N ALA A 95 5.95 11.23 -22.48
CA ALA A 95 5.20 10.15 -23.14
C ALA A 95 4.12 10.67 -24.10
N HIS A 96 3.40 11.73 -23.73
CA HIS A 96 2.34 12.30 -24.56
C HIS A 96 2.90 13.01 -25.79
N ILE A 97 3.95 13.82 -25.62
CA ILE A 97 4.62 14.53 -26.71
C ILE A 97 5.30 13.51 -27.64
N GLY A 98 5.95 12.49 -27.10
CA GLY A 98 6.60 11.43 -27.89
C GLY A 98 5.61 10.67 -28.78
N LYS A 99 4.41 10.36 -28.28
CA LYS A 99 3.33 9.78 -29.10
C LYS A 99 2.90 10.69 -30.25
N PHE A 100 2.80 11.99 -29.99
CA PHE A 100 2.43 12.95 -31.02
C PHE A 100 3.51 13.08 -32.09
N ILE A 101 4.78 13.14 -31.70
CA ILE A 101 5.93 13.17 -32.61
C ILE A 101 5.97 11.91 -33.48
N HIS A 102 5.76 10.72 -32.91
CA HIS A 102 5.74 9.47 -33.68
C HIS A 102 4.61 9.41 -34.72
N ASN A 103 3.48 10.09 -34.48
CA ASN A 103 2.34 10.09 -35.40
C ASN A 103 2.31 11.31 -36.33
N PHE A 104 3.35 12.16 -36.28
CA PHE A 104 3.38 13.42 -37.01
C PHE A 104 3.54 13.21 -38.52
N ASP A 105 4.38 12.26 -38.95
CA ASP A 105 4.58 11.98 -40.37
C ASP A 105 3.28 11.49 -41.05
N ALA A 106 2.51 10.66 -40.34
CA ALA A 106 1.20 10.22 -40.80
C ALA A 106 0.20 11.39 -40.93
N LEU A 107 0.25 12.35 -40.01
CA LEU A 107 -0.57 13.56 -40.07
C LEU A 107 -0.18 14.44 -41.27
N CYS A 108 1.12 14.62 -41.55
CA CYS A 108 1.60 15.34 -42.71
C CYS A 108 1.17 14.67 -44.02
N GLU A 109 1.23 13.34 -44.09
CA GLU A 109 0.72 12.58 -45.23
C GLU A 109 -0.79 12.76 -45.43
N ASP A 110 -1.58 12.73 -44.36
CA ASP A 110 -3.04 12.91 -44.42
C ASP A 110 -3.44 14.33 -44.86
N ILE A 111 -2.67 15.35 -44.47
CA ILE A 111 -2.88 16.73 -44.92
C ILE A 111 -2.52 16.87 -46.40
N THR A 112 -1.43 16.23 -46.85
CA THR A 112 -0.92 16.32 -48.23
C THR A 112 -1.76 15.51 -49.22
N LYS A 113 -2.37 14.39 -48.79
CA LYS A 113 -3.19 13.51 -49.64
C LYS A 113 -4.60 14.06 -49.92
N LYS A 114 -5.08 15.06 -49.19
CA LYS A 114 -6.40 15.66 -49.45
C LYS A 114 -6.34 16.49 -50.72
N GLU A 115 -7.08 16.07 -51.75
CA GLU A 115 -7.21 16.83 -53.00
C GLU A 115 -7.73 18.24 -52.72
N LEU A 116 -6.98 19.26 -53.20
CA LEU A 116 -7.34 20.68 -53.08
C LEU A 116 -8.69 21.02 -53.74
N ILE A 117 -9.11 20.20 -54.70
CA ILE A 117 -10.38 20.36 -55.39
C ILE A 117 -11.04 18.98 -55.44
N SER A 118 -12.18 18.84 -54.79
CA SER A 118 -13.01 17.64 -54.89
C SER A 118 -14.33 17.99 -55.59
N LEU A 119 -14.80 17.10 -56.45
CA LEU A 119 -16.08 17.24 -57.13
C LEU A 119 -17.12 16.39 -56.40
N ARG A 120 -18.17 17.01 -55.86
CA ARG A 120 -19.28 16.28 -55.25
C ARG A 120 -20.52 16.43 -56.10
N GLN A 121 -21.04 15.30 -56.59
CA GLN A 121 -22.30 15.26 -57.34
C GLN A 121 -23.46 15.09 -56.37
N ILE A 122 -24.44 16.01 -56.43
CA ILE A 122 -25.70 15.92 -55.70
C ILE A 122 -26.82 16.00 -56.74
N GLY A 123 -27.41 14.86 -57.09
CA GLY A 123 -28.36 14.76 -58.19
C GLY A 123 -27.69 14.99 -59.56
N GLU A 124 -28.25 15.87 -60.40
CA GLU A 124 -27.70 16.22 -61.73
C GLU A 124 -26.63 17.32 -61.70
N LYS A 125 -26.36 17.95 -60.56
CA LYS A 125 -25.40 19.08 -60.45
C LYS A 125 -24.10 18.64 -59.79
N VAL A 126 -22.98 19.06 -60.40
CA VAL A 126 -21.62 18.86 -59.88
C VAL A 126 -21.15 20.14 -59.20
N PHE A 127 -20.86 20.06 -57.89
CA PHE A 127 -20.28 21.16 -57.13
C PHE A 127 -18.76 21.01 -57.06
N LYS A 128 -18.04 22.10 -57.33
CA LYS A 128 -16.59 22.20 -57.12
C LYS A 128 -16.33 22.62 -55.68
N ILE A 129 -15.85 21.70 -54.86
CA ILE A 129 -15.45 21.96 -53.48
C ILE A 129 -13.97 22.29 -53.50
N ILE A 130 -13.61 23.51 -53.10
CA ILE A 130 -12.22 23.93 -52.91
C ILE A 130 -11.86 23.66 -51.46
N ASN A 131 -10.97 22.71 -51.23
CA ASN A 131 -10.43 22.40 -49.93
C ASN A 131 -9.23 23.34 -49.69
N VAL A 132 -9.41 24.34 -48.84
CA VAL A 132 -8.33 25.23 -48.42
C VAL A 132 -7.65 24.60 -47.19
N PRO A 133 -6.35 24.26 -47.26
CA PRO A 133 -5.62 23.78 -46.08
C PRO A 133 -5.60 24.88 -45.03
N LEU A 134 -5.94 24.53 -43.78
CA LEU A 134 -6.05 25.48 -42.67
C LEU A 134 -4.68 25.88 -42.09
N HIS A 135 -3.64 25.09 -42.36
CA HIS A 135 -2.29 25.26 -41.84
C HIS A 135 -1.26 24.98 -42.93
N GLU A 136 -0.18 25.76 -42.93
CA GLU A 136 0.95 25.54 -43.83
C GLU A 136 1.88 24.45 -43.27
N ILE A 137 2.57 23.74 -44.17
CA ILE A 137 3.49 22.66 -43.79
C ILE A 137 4.67 23.20 -42.98
N GLU A 138 5.15 24.40 -43.29
CA GLU A 138 6.24 25.07 -42.57
C GLU A 138 5.86 25.40 -41.12
N GLU A 139 4.62 25.86 -40.88
CA GLU A 139 4.11 26.10 -39.52
C GLU A 139 4.06 24.81 -38.69
N LEU A 140 3.68 23.70 -39.32
CA LEU A 140 3.64 22.39 -38.68
C LEU A 140 5.05 21.87 -38.37
N GLN A 141 6.03 22.09 -39.25
CA GLN A 141 7.42 21.73 -39.02
C GLN A 141 8.03 22.52 -37.85
N ILE A 142 7.79 23.83 -37.78
CA ILE A 142 8.23 24.67 -36.65
C ILE A 142 7.61 24.15 -35.33
N LEU A 143 6.34 23.75 -35.35
CA LEU A 143 5.68 23.15 -34.19
C LEU A 143 6.31 21.80 -33.81
N GLN A 144 6.67 20.96 -34.78
CA GLN A 144 7.33 19.68 -34.55
C GLN A 144 8.69 19.87 -33.87
N GLU A 145 9.51 20.79 -34.36
CA GLU A 145 10.82 21.11 -33.78
C GLU A 145 10.70 21.61 -32.33
N LYS A 146 9.72 22.48 -32.07
CA LYS A 146 9.42 22.97 -30.72
C LYS A 146 9.02 21.83 -29.79
N LEU A 147 8.15 20.94 -30.24
CA LEU A 147 7.71 19.77 -29.46
C LEU A 147 8.86 18.78 -29.23
N LEU A 148 9.74 18.58 -30.21
CA LEU A 148 10.95 17.78 -30.07
C LEU A 148 11.90 18.36 -29.01
N ALA A 149 12.09 19.67 -29.00
CA ALA A 149 12.91 20.34 -27.99
C ALA A 149 12.33 20.15 -26.58
N GLN A 150 11.02 20.35 -26.42
CA GLN A 150 10.32 20.13 -25.15
C GLN A 150 10.37 18.66 -24.70
N HIS A 151 10.22 17.72 -25.63
CA HIS A 151 10.35 16.29 -25.34
C HIS A 151 11.72 15.95 -24.78
N ARG A 152 12.80 16.43 -25.41
CA ARG A 152 14.18 16.21 -24.97
C ARG A 152 14.44 16.76 -23.58
N GLU A 153 13.89 17.93 -23.26
CA GLU A 153 13.99 18.54 -21.94
C GLU A 153 13.30 17.67 -20.86
N PHE A 154 12.06 17.24 -21.10
CA PHE A 154 11.34 16.37 -20.18
C PHE A 154 11.98 14.98 -20.05
N GLU A 155 12.52 14.42 -21.13
CA GLU A 155 13.27 13.16 -21.09
C GLU A 155 14.55 13.27 -20.29
N SER A 156 15.30 14.37 -20.45
CA SER A 156 16.51 14.65 -19.67
C SER A 156 16.19 14.62 -18.17
N GLU A 157 15.11 15.30 -17.76
CA GLU A 157 14.67 15.33 -16.37
C GLU A 157 14.26 13.94 -15.88
N VAL A 158 13.51 13.17 -16.68
CA VAL A 158 13.15 11.79 -16.34
C VAL A 158 14.39 10.90 -16.20
N ASN A 159 15.39 11.09 -17.05
CA ASN A 159 16.64 10.33 -17.02
C ASN A 159 17.50 10.68 -15.81
N PHE A 160 17.50 11.95 -15.36
CA PHE A 160 18.12 12.36 -14.11
C PHE A 160 17.56 11.58 -12.92
N TYR A 161 16.24 11.49 -12.79
CA TYR A 161 15.61 10.69 -11.72
C TYR A 161 15.87 9.18 -11.86
N LYS A 162 15.93 8.65 -13.09
CA LYS A 162 16.33 7.25 -13.32
C LYS A 162 17.78 6.98 -12.90
N ALA A 163 18.69 7.94 -13.10
CA ALA A 163 20.08 7.82 -12.67
C ALA A 163 20.18 7.77 -11.13
N LYS A 164 19.50 8.70 -10.44
CA LYS A 164 19.39 8.68 -8.97
C LYS A 164 18.81 7.37 -8.44
N PHE A 165 17.80 6.83 -9.12
CA PHE A 165 17.24 5.52 -8.76
C PHE A 165 18.28 4.39 -8.86
N ARG A 166 19.12 4.37 -9.91
CA ARG A 166 20.19 3.35 -10.05
C ARG A 166 21.21 3.45 -8.92
N GLU A 167 21.56 4.67 -8.49
CA GLU A 167 22.45 4.86 -7.35
C GLU A 167 21.84 4.32 -6.06
N PHE A 168 20.55 4.61 -5.81
CA PHE A 168 19.80 4.10 -4.68
C PHE A 168 19.68 2.56 -4.70
N GLU A 169 19.43 1.99 -5.87
CA GLU A 169 19.38 0.54 -6.08
C GLU A 169 20.74 -0.12 -5.77
N ASN A 170 21.84 0.48 -6.23
CA ASN A 170 23.19 -0.01 -5.96
C ASN A 170 23.53 0.04 -4.46
N GLN A 171 23.21 1.15 -3.78
CA GLN A 171 23.41 1.27 -2.33
C GLN A 171 22.62 0.20 -1.55
N SER A 172 21.36 -0.03 -1.94
CA SER A 172 20.50 -1.02 -1.30
C SER A 172 21.04 -2.45 -1.46
N LYS A 173 21.64 -2.77 -2.61
CA LYS A 173 22.28 -4.08 -2.87
C LYS A 173 23.54 -4.28 -2.04
N VAL A 174 24.38 -3.25 -1.87
CA VAL A 174 25.62 -3.34 -1.08
C VAL A 174 25.32 -3.65 0.38
N ILE A 175 24.33 -2.98 0.98
CA ILE A 175 23.93 -3.20 2.38
C ILE A 175 23.46 -4.64 2.62
N LEU A 176 22.79 -5.25 1.64
CA LEU A 176 22.30 -6.64 1.74
C LEU A 176 23.40 -7.70 1.54
N SER A 177 24.58 -7.30 1.06
CA SER A 177 25.72 -8.18 0.79
C SER A 177 26.80 -8.18 1.89
N THR A 178 26.64 -7.35 2.93
CA THR A 178 27.55 -7.23 4.07
C THR A 178 26.90 -7.83 5.32
#